data_AF-A0A3L7XH10-F1
#
_entry.id   AF-A0A3L7XH10-F1
#
_cell.length_a   1.000
_cell.length_b   1.000
_cell.length_c   1.000
_cell.angle_alpha   90.00
_cell.angle_beta   90.00
_cell.angle_gamma   90.00
#
_symmetry.space_group_name_H-M   'P 1'
#
loop_
_entity.id
_entity.type
_entity.pdbx_description
1 polymer ?
#
loop_
_entity_poly.entity_id
_entity_poly.type
_entity_poly.pdbx_seq_one_letter_code
_entity_poly.pdbx_strand_id
1 'polypeptide(L)'
;MPGAGTQHPRGELARLLRRPLSAAARDHVHALRQLERGATAAAVAADLAVPVQRVRAWQRSYAQRGIASITASNAPNKDETLRAPMTLQALQTACNADAAAAAEVALKAATFFQQTVRLHNLGKPAALLLQQAALLHNLQASPSASATVLQAHALIPLSTTLQRTLAALVRAQRGSYEKVARRLQALNSANESQITSTLWLAALLRLAARLPAACRTAAALSISEQPTPTVSLAISGPQVLAAAAALKRELKFFSAATGHALSLSLRLSPALRALARAARHGAEPQLQPDEPVSQTARIILRQQLASLLNHSRNLTRREDAEDVHQLRVSLRRLRAASALFAGAFEAHELKPFARALRTAGREFGRVRDLDVLLEKLSSHYAQLPAPQQSGLDTLRMYFQMQQAAARSTALQYLHSLDHQIFVVEFGAFLMQPPRAADATQHPVLAHDAAPQLIYARLAEVRAFMPHLQDAPLAQLHKMRIEFKKLRYAVDFFRPLLGPEVKSVISALKQIQDVLGDLNDADVACAMVRRALDDEPALQSHYWDINAYITLRETERNTLQAGFPAICAEHFATPGFQQQLASAVAAR
;
A
#
# COMPACT_ATOMS: atom_id res chain seq x y z
N MET A 1 -44.02 40.70 39.96
CA MET A 1 -43.51 39.46 39.37
C MET A 1 -42.48 39.79 38.30
N PRO A 2 -41.15 39.77 38.56
CA PRO A 2 -40.17 39.96 37.50
C PRO A 2 -39.77 38.60 36.92
N GLY A 3 -40.22 38.32 35.70
CA GLY A 3 -39.90 37.10 34.95
C GLY A 3 -38.68 37.24 34.05
N ALA A 4 -37.61 36.54 34.41
CA ALA A 4 -36.58 35.93 33.56
C ALA A 4 -35.84 36.78 32.49
N GLY A 5 -34.78 37.46 32.93
CA GLY A 5 -33.39 37.15 32.54
C GLY A 5 -32.98 37.26 31.07
N THR A 6 -32.43 38.42 30.70
CA THR A 6 -31.53 38.62 29.55
C THR A 6 -30.30 37.72 29.64
N GLN A 7 -30.16 36.75 28.74
CA GLN A 7 -28.96 35.90 28.66
C GLN A 7 -27.85 36.59 27.85
N HIS A 8 -26.84 37.11 28.55
CA HIS A 8 -25.58 37.58 27.98
C HIS A 8 -24.75 36.44 27.33
N PRO A 9 -23.82 36.75 26.38
CA PRO A 9 -23.03 35.80 25.60
C PRO A 9 -21.89 35.11 26.39
N ARG A 10 -22.18 34.54 27.57
CA ARG A 10 -21.20 33.89 28.47
C ARG A 10 -20.88 32.42 28.15
N GLY A 11 -21.44 31.85 27.07
CA GLY A 11 -21.44 30.39 26.82
C GLY A 11 -20.12 29.76 26.38
N GLU A 12 -19.34 30.41 25.51
CA GLU A 12 -18.13 29.80 24.93
C GLU A 12 -16.91 29.90 25.87
N LEU A 13 -16.82 31.02 26.59
CA LEU A 13 -15.80 31.24 27.63
C LEU A 13 -15.96 30.25 28.79
N ALA A 14 -17.20 30.00 29.23
CA ALA A 14 -17.51 29.04 30.28
C ALA A 14 -17.27 27.58 29.86
N ARG A 15 -17.30 27.28 28.55
CA ARG A 15 -17.04 25.94 28.00
C ARG A 15 -15.54 25.64 27.88
N LEU A 16 -14.72 26.65 27.59
CA LEU A 16 -13.26 26.52 27.54
C LEU A 16 -12.63 26.35 28.94
N LEU A 17 -13.22 26.96 29.97
CA LEU A 17 -12.70 26.92 31.36
C LEU A 17 -12.99 25.62 32.13
N ARG A 18 -13.65 24.62 31.53
CA ARG A 18 -14.02 23.34 32.19
C ARG A 18 -12.95 22.23 32.12
N ARG A 19 -11.77 22.50 31.54
CA ARG A 19 -10.61 21.57 31.47
C ARG A 19 -9.30 22.36 31.61
N PRO A 20 -8.19 21.75 32.06
CA PRO A 20 -6.90 22.43 32.11
C PRO A 20 -6.48 22.85 30.69
N LEU A 21 -6.38 24.16 30.47
CA LEU A 21 -6.12 24.76 29.16
C LEU A 21 -4.62 24.76 28.85
N SER A 22 -4.24 24.25 27.67
CA SER A 22 -2.89 24.41 27.12
C SER A 22 -2.53 25.90 27.01
N ALA A 23 -1.24 26.25 26.97
CA ALA A 23 -0.78 27.64 26.86
C ALA A 23 -1.46 28.36 25.67
N ALA A 24 -1.49 27.72 24.50
CA ALA A 24 -2.17 28.24 23.31
C ALA A 24 -3.68 28.47 23.49
N ALA A 25 -4.34 27.71 24.36
CA ALA A 25 -5.76 27.89 24.65
C ALA A 25 -6.00 29.04 25.65
N ARG A 26 -5.05 29.31 26.56
CA ARG A 26 -5.07 30.50 27.43
C ARG A 26 -4.87 31.79 26.64
N ASP A 27 -3.91 31.79 25.71
CA ASP A 27 -3.65 32.94 24.83
C ASP A 27 -4.86 33.26 23.95
N HIS A 28 -5.53 32.22 23.43
CA HIS A 28 -6.76 32.38 22.67
C HIS A 28 -7.89 32.99 23.51
N VAL A 29 -8.07 32.54 24.76
CA VAL A 29 -9.08 33.12 25.68
C VAL A 29 -8.76 34.56 26.05
N HIS A 30 -7.49 34.88 26.30
CA HIS A 30 -7.05 36.25 26.58
C HIS A 30 -7.30 37.18 25.38
N ALA A 31 -6.91 36.72 24.18
CA ALA A 31 -7.11 37.47 22.94
C ALA A 31 -8.58 37.79 22.69
N LEU A 32 -9.48 36.84 22.90
CA LEU A 32 -10.92 37.05 22.73
C LEU A 32 -11.49 38.09 23.70
N ARG A 33 -11.06 38.08 24.97
CA ARG A 33 -11.50 39.09 25.96
C ARG A 33 -11.04 40.50 25.63
N GLN A 34 -9.82 40.65 25.10
CA GLN A 34 -9.30 41.97 24.72
C GLN A 34 -9.99 42.51 23.46
N LEU A 35 -10.27 41.62 22.49
CA LEU A 35 -11.05 41.97 21.30
C LEU A 35 -12.49 42.37 21.67
N GLU A 36 -13.15 41.71 22.64
CA GLU A 36 -14.47 42.10 23.16
C GLU A 36 -14.47 43.50 23.82
N ARG A 37 -13.33 43.91 24.40
CA ARG A 37 -13.14 45.24 25.00
C ARG A 37 -12.77 46.32 23.97
N GLY A 38 -12.75 45.98 22.68
CA GLY A 38 -12.46 46.92 21.60
C GLY A 38 -10.97 47.09 21.25
N ALA A 39 -10.08 46.25 21.80
CA ALA A 39 -8.66 46.29 21.42
C ALA A 39 -8.48 45.87 19.95
N THR A 40 -7.50 46.48 19.26
CA THR A 40 -7.18 46.08 17.88
C THR A 40 -6.41 44.76 17.85
N ALA A 41 -6.59 43.96 16.79
CA ALA A 41 -5.89 42.70 16.64
C ALA A 41 -4.35 42.84 16.66
N ALA A 42 -3.83 44.02 16.26
CA ALA A 42 -2.40 44.33 16.33
C ALA A 42 -1.91 44.53 17.77
N ALA A 43 -2.68 45.23 18.61
CA ALA A 43 -2.35 45.42 20.03
C ALA A 43 -2.34 44.09 20.79
N VAL A 44 -3.35 43.23 20.54
CA VAL A 44 -3.46 41.90 21.16
C VAL A 44 -2.36 40.95 20.69
N ALA A 45 -1.93 41.06 19.43
CA ALA A 45 -0.82 40.27 18.88
C ALA A 45 0.53 40.63 19.50
N ALA A 46 0.75 41.93 19.73
CA ALA A 46 1.95 42.43 20.41
C ALA A 46 1.99 41.99 21.88
N ASP A 47 0.86 42.09 22.59
CA ASP A 47 0.71 41.67 23.99
C ASP A 47 0.97 40.17 24.21
N LEU A 48 0.55 39.32 23.27
CA LEU A 48 0.71 37.87 23.35
C LEU A 48 1.96 37.33 22.64
N ALA A 49 2.79 38.19 22.04
CA ALA A 49 3.95 37.81 21.22
C ALA A 49 3.61 36.76 20.13
N VAL A 50 2.44 36.87 19.50
CA VAL A 50 1.98 35.96 18.44
C VAL A 50 1.73 36.72 17.13
N PRO A 51 1.84 36.07 15.96
CA PRO A 51 1.58 36.73 14.69
C PRO A 51 0.16 37.31 14.62
N VAL A 52 0.03 38.54 14.12
CA VAL A 52 -1.28 39.24 14.01
C VAL A 52 -2.31 38.46 13.18
N GLN A 53 -1.84 37.65 12.23
CA GLN A 53 -2.70 36.76 11.44
C GLN A 53 -3.39 35.69 12.28
N ARG A 54 -2.75 35.22 13.36
CA ARG A 54 -3.30 34.25 14.30
C ARG A 54 -4.43 34.88 15.11
N VAL A 55 -4.24 36.10 15.61
CA VAL A 55 -5.30 36.87 16.30
C VAL A 55 -6.47 37.19 15.36
N ARG A 56 -6.19 37.57 14.10
CA ARG A 56 -7.22 37.76 13.06
C ARG A 56 -7.95 36.46 12.68
N ALA A 57 -7.30 35.30 12.78
CA ALA A 57 -7.95 34.00 12.58
C ALA A 57 -8.89 33.67 13.75
N TRP A 58 -8.50 33.97 14.99
CA TRP A 58 -9.36 33.85 16.17
C TRP A 58 -10.56 34.80 16.09
N GLN A 59 -10.33 36.07 15.72
CA GLN A 59 -11.39 37.07 15.51
C GLN A 59 -12.39 36.62 14.43
N ARG A 60 -11.92 36.06 13.31
CA ARG A 60 -12.80 35.49 12.27
C ARG A 60 -13.58 34.27 12.76
N SER A 61 -12.96 33.39 13.54
CA SER A 61 -13.65 32.23 14.11
C SER A 61 -14.71 32.61 15.14
N TYR A 62 -14.46 33.67 15.91
CA TYR A 62 -15.40 34.26 16.87
C TYR A 62 -16.55 34.98 16.16
N ALA A 63 -16.27 35.83 15.16
CA ALA A 63 -17.29 36.49 14.35
C ALA A 63 -18.20 35.49 13.60
N GLN A 64 -17.64 34.36 13.12
CA GLN A 64 -18.42 33.29 12.48
C GLN A 64 -19.29 32.48 13.46
N ARG A 65 -18.99 32.50 14.78
CA ARG A 65 -19.76 31.76 15.80
C ARG A 65 -20.71 32.64 16.62
N GLY A 66 -20.41 33.92 16.78
CA GLY A 66 -21.35 34.92 17.33
C GLY A 66 -22.59 35.13 16.44
N ILE A 67 -22.49 34.77 15.15
CA ILE A 67 -23.62 34.76 14.22
C ILE A 67 -24.38 33.41 14.23
N ALA A 68 -23.81 32.35 14.81
CA ALA A 68 -24.41 31.02 14.84
C ALA A 68 -25.40 30.79 16.01
N SER A 69 -25.56 31.73 16.94
CA SER A 69 -26.53 31.64 18.03
C SER A 69 -27.79 32.51 17.87
N ILE A 70 -27.99 33.14 16.70
CA ILE A 70 -29.26 33.78 16.33
C ILE A 70 -29.65 33.35 14.90
N THR A 71 -29.74 32.04 14.67
CA THR A 71 -30.44 31.47 13.50
C THR A 71 -31.01 30.10 13.85
N ALA A 72 -31.73 30.03 14.96
CA ALA A 72 -32.77 29.04 15.17
C ALA A 72 -33.98 29.84 15.64
N SER A 73 -35.10 29.70 14.92
CA SER A 73 -36.27 30.60 14.96
C SER A 73 -36.13 31.84 14.08
N ASN A 74 -36.23 31.62 12.77
CA ASN A 74 -37.14 32.39 11.92
C ASN A 74 -37.37 31.61 10.62
N ALA A 75 -38.66 31.39 10.32
CA ALA A 75 -39.14 31.12 8.98
C ALA A 75 -38.56 32.18 8.00
N PRO A 76 -38.42 31.88 6.69
CA PRO A 76 -37.69 32.74 5.75
C PRO A 76 -38.18 34.18 5.83
N ASN A 77 -37.27 35.08 6.20
CA ASN A 77 -37.56 36.51 6.27
C ASN A 77 -37.67 37.03 4.82
N LYS A 78 -38.66 37.89 4.59
CA LYS A 78 -39.11 38.42 3.28
C LYS A 78 -38.07 39.20 2.44
N ASP A 79 -36.79 39.24 2.84
CA ASP A 79 -35.69 39.93 2.14
C ASP A 79 -34.88 39.03 1.18
N GLU A 80 -35.22 37.73 1.06
CA GLU A 80 -34.61 36.84 0.05
C GLU A 80 -34.94 37.23 -1.41
N THR A 81 -35.85 38.19 -1.62
CA THR A 81 -36.33 38.64 -2.93
C THR A 81 -35.47 39.71 -3.60
N LEU A 82 -34.38 40.19 -2.96
CA LEU A 82 -33.59 41.33 -3.46
C LEU A 82 -32.14 41.01 -3.84
N ARG A 83 -31.78 39.74 -4.04
CA ARG A 83 -30.53 39.42 -4.73
C ARG A 83 -30.83 39.27 -6.21
N ALA A 84 -30.30 40.20 -7.01
CA ALA A 84 -30.41 40.15 -8.46
C ALA A 84 -30.04 38.74 -8.95
N PRO A 85 -30.87 38.13 -9.82
CA PRO A 85 -30.58 36.82 -10.33
C PRO A 85 -29.23 36.84 -11.03
N MET A 86 -28.43 35.83 -10.74
CA MET A 86 -27.04 35.78 -11.20
C MET A 86 -26.77 34.51 -11.98
N THR A 87 -25.86 34.62 -12.95
CA THR A 87 -25.39 33.46 -13.71
C THR A 87 -24.42 32.64 -12.86
N LEU A 88 -24.23 31.36 -13.20
CA LEU A 88 -23.23 30.51 -12.54
C LEU A 88 -21.82 31.12 -12.58
N GLN A 89 -21.47 31.75 -13.70
CA GLN A 89 -20.18 32.41 -13.89
C GLN A 89 -20.03 33.65 -12.99
N ALA A 90 -21.09 34.43 -12.83
CA ALA A 90 -21.11 35.57 -11.89
C ALA A 90 -20.92 35.10 -10.45
N LEU A 91 -21.54 33.97 -10.05
CA LEU A 91 -21.38 33.39 -8.73
C LEU A 91 -19.95 32.91 -8.44
N GLN A 92 -19.30 32.25 -9.41
CA GLN A 92 -17.91 31.82 -9.27
C GLN A 92 -16.97 33.02 -9.11
N THR A 93 -17.18 34.07 -9.90
CA THR A 93 -16.40 35.31 -9.86
C THR A 93 -16.58 36.00 -8.51
N ALA A 94 -17.81 36.11 -8.02
CA ALA A 94 -18.11 36.73 -6.72
C ALA A 94 -17.48 35.99 -5.52
N CYS A 95 -17.25 34.68 -5.64
CA CYS A 95 -16.65 33.87 -4.59
C CYS A 95 -15.12 33.78 -4.66
N ASN A 96 -14.47 34.40 -5.67
CA ASN A 96 -13.03 34.20 -5.96
C ASN A 96 -12.65 32.72 -6.03
N ALA A 97 -13.52 31.89 -6.61
CA ALA A 97 -13.26 30.47 -6.75
C ALA A 97 -12.14 30.22 -7.79
N ASP A 98 -11.31 29.21 -7.57
CA ASP A 98 -10.32 28.77 -8.55
C ASP A 98 -11.03 28.12 -9.75
N ALA A 99 -11.38 28.95 -10.73
CA ALA A 99 -12.14 28.56 -11.91
C ALA A 99 -11.36 27.58 -12.80
N ALA A 100 -10.03 27.70 -12.85
CA ALA A 100 -9.17 26.79 -13.62
C ALA A 100 -9.20 25.38 -13.02
N ALA A 101 -8.99 25.26 -11.70
CA ALA A 101 -9.10 23.97 -11.03
C ALA A 101 -10.51 23.37 -11.11
N ALA A 102 -11.55 24.20 -11.05
CA ALA A 102 -12.94 23.77 -11.22
C ALA A 102 -13.21 23.22 -12.62
N ALA A 103 -12.68 23.87 -13.66
CA ALA A 103 -12.78 23.41 -15.04
C ALA A 103 -12.10 22.06 -15.27
N GLU A 104 -10.91 21.85 -14.70
CA GLU A 104 -10.22 20.55 -14.77
C GLU A 104 -11.03 19.41 -14.11
N VAL A 105 -11.63 19.68 -12.94
CA VAL A 105 -12.48 18.72 -12.25
C VAL A 105 -13.74 18.42 -13.07
N ALA A 106 -14.35 19.43 -13.68
CA ALA A 106 -15.52 19.25 -14.55
C ALA A 106 -15.19 18.39 -15.78
N LEU A 107 -14.07 18.64 -16.45
CA LEU A 107 -13.62 17.83 -17.57
C LEU A 107 -13.38 16.37 -17.17
N LYS A 108 -12.73 16.14 -16.02
CA LYS A 108 -12.46 14.78 -15.53
C LYS A 108 -13.73 14.07 -15.09
N ALA A 109 -14.65 14.75 -14.40
CA ALA A 109 -15.95 14.19 -14.03
C ALA A 109 -16.76 13.79 -15.27
N ALA A 110 -16.78 14.63 -16.32
CA ALA A 110 -17.42 14.30 -17.59
C ALA A 110 -16.77 13.09 -18.27
N THR A 111 -15.43 13.00 -18.25
CA THR A 111 -14.71 11.83 -18.77
C THR A 111 -15.10 10.55 -18.03
N PHE A 112 -15.15 10.60 -16.69
CA PHE A 112 -15.56 9.45 -15.87
C PHE A 112 -17.00 9.05 -16.12
N PHE A 113 -17.92 10.01 -16.27
CA PHE A 113 -19.30 9.75 -16.65
C PHE A 113 -19.40 8.96 -17.97
N GLN A 114 -18.66 9.39 -19.00
CA GLN A 114 -18.64 8.67 -20.28
C GLN A 114 -18.05 7.26 -20.16
N GLN A 115 -16.97 7.10 -19.39
CA GLN A 115 -16.33 5.80 -19.15
C GLN A 115 -17.23 4.82 -18.38
N THR A 116 -18.19 5.32 -17.60
CA THR A 116 -19.11 4.50 -16.81
C THR A 116 -20.53 4.42 -17.39
N VAL A 117 -20.79 4.99 -18.58
CA VAL A 117 -22.15 5.16 -19.12
C VAL A 117 -22.95 3.87 -19.18
N ARG A 118 -22.28 2.74 -19.47
CA ARG A 118 -22.88 1.39 -19.56
C ARG A 118 -23.43 0.85 -18.24
N LEU A 119 -22.95 1.37 -17.10
CA LEU A 119 -23.40 0.91 -15.78
C LEU A 119 -24.61 1.71 -15.26
N HIS A 120 -24.66 3.01 -15.53
CA HIS A 120 -25.71 3.88 -14.99
C HIS A 120 -26.80 4.27 -15.99
N ASN A 121 -26.56 4.14 -17.31
CA ASN A 121 -27.51 4.44 -18.38
C ASN A 121 -28.16 5.84 -18.27
N LEU A 122 -27.40 6.84 -17.80
CA LEU A 122 -27.89 8.21 -17.62
C LEU A 122 -27.63 9.05 -18.87
N GLY A 123 -28.60 9.87 -19.26
CA GLY A 123 -28.52 10.73 -20.45
C GLY A 123 -27.84 12.08 -20.24
N LYS A 124 -27.94 12.94 -21.28
CA LYS A 124 -27.37 14.31 -21.31
C LYS A 124 -27.74 15.19 -20.10
N PRO A 125 -28.97 15.17 -19.54
CA PRO A 125 -29.32 16.01 -18.39
C PRO A 125 -28.47 15.74 -17.14
N ALA A 126 -28.18 14.46 -16.86
CA ALA A 126 -27.35 14.07 -15.73
C ALA A 126 -25.87 14.48 -15.93
N ALA A 127 -25.37 14.35 -17.17
CA ALA A 127 -24.03 14.81 -17.53
C ALA A 127 -23.88 16.33 -17.32
N LEU A 128 -24.87 17.12 -17.73
CA LEU A 128 -24.88 18.57 -17.51
C LEU A 128 -24.91 18.92 -16.03
N LEU A 129 -25.75 18.24 -15.24
CA LEU A 129 -25.82 18.44 -13.79
C LEU A 129 -24.49 18.13 -13.09
N LEU A 130 -23.82 17.05 -13.49
CA LEU A 130 -22.48 16.71 -12.99
C LEU A 130 -21.45 17.79 -13.34
N GLN A 131 -21.45 18.26 -14.59
CA GLN A 131 -20.53 19.30 -15.05
C GLN A 131 -20.73 20.59 -14.27
N GLN A 132 -21.98 21.03 -14.08
CA GLN A 132 -22.30 22.22 -13.29
C GLN A 132 -21.89 22.05 -11.82
N ALA A 133 -22.14 20.90 -11.21
CA ALA A 133 -21.74 20.66 -9.82
C ALA A 133 -20.22 20.65 -9.66
N ALA A 134 -19.50 20.12 -10.65
CA ALA A 134 -18.04 20.13 -10.68
C ALA A 134 -17.47 21.55 -10.80
N LEU A 135 -18.09 22.41 -11.61
CA LEU A 135 -17.68 23.82 -11.72
C LEU A 135 -17.89 24.59 -10.39
N LEU A 136 -18.85 24.17 -9.56
CA LEU A 136 -19.24 24.86 -8.33
C LEU A 136 -18.71 24.17 -7.06
N HIS A 137 -17.84 23.16 -7.24
CA HIS A 137 -17.42 22.28 -6.16
C HIS A 137 -16.57 23.00 -5.09
N ASN A 138 -15.84 24.04 -5.51
CA ASN A 138 -14.84 24.77 -4.73
C ASN A 138 -15.20 26.25 -4.48
N LEU A 139 -16.49 26.63 -4.54
CA LEU A 139 -16.93 28.02 -4.31
C LEU A 139 -16.50 28.58 -2.94
N GLN A 140 -16.40 27.73 -1.93
CA GLN A 140 -16.01 28.10 -0.57
C GLN A 140 -15.05 27.05 0.01
N ALA A 141 -14.42 27.38 1.14
CA ALA A 141 -13.47 26.50 1.82
C ALA A 141 -14.05 25.13 2.24
N SER A 142 -15.38 24.99 2.29
CA SER A 142 -16.03 23.71 2.55
C SER A 142 -17.22 23.47 1.61
N PRO A 143 -17.48 22.21 1.21
CA PRO A 143 -18.61 21.89 0.34
C PRO A 143 -19.98 22.24 0.95
N SER A 144 -20.09 22.28 2.28
CA SER A 144 -21.33 22.71 2.95
C SER A 144 -21.55 24.21 2.81
N ALA A 145 -20.49 25.01 2.91
CA ALA A 145 -20.57 26.46 2.68
C ALA A 145 -20.86 26.76 1.20
N SER A 146 -20.22 26.04 0.27
CA SER A 146 -20.52 26.16 -1.18
C SER A 146 -22.00 25.88 -1.47
N ALA A 147 -22.56 24.83 -0.85
CA ALA A 147 -23.98 24.50 -0.99
C ALA A 147 -24.92 25.58 -0.41
N THR A 148 -24.57 26.18 0.72
CA THR A 148 -25.35 27.29 1.31
C THR A 148 -25.32 28.52 0.42
N VAL A 149 -24.15 28.87 -0.14
CA VAL A 149 -24.02 29.97 -1.11
C VAL A 149 -24.88 29.69 -2.34
N LEU A 150 -24.85 28.45 -2.87
CA LEU A 150 -25.70 28.07 -4.00
C LEU A 150 -27.18 28.22 -3.72
N GLN A 151 -27.65 28.07 -2.47
CA GLN A 151 -29.06 28.23 -2.12
C GLN A 151 -29.45 29.68 -1.81
N ALA A 152 -28.47 30.55 -1.50
CA ALA A 152 -28.69 31.94 -1.10
C ALA A 152 -28.82 32.94 -2.27
N HIS A 153 -28.81 32.47 -3.52
CA HIS A 153 -28.92 33.29 -4.73
C HIS A 153 -29.87 32.65 -5.74
N ALA A 154 -30.73 33.42 -6.40
CA ALA A 154 -31.50 32.90 -7.53
C ALA A 154 -30.59 32.75 -8.76
N LEU A 155 -30.43 31.53 -9.28
CA LEU A 155 -29.51 31.24 -10.38
C LEU A 155 -30.26 31.05 -11.70
N ILE A 156 -30.01 31.92 -12.68
CA ILE A 156 -30.61 31.80 -14.02
C ILE A 156 -29.67 30.99 -14.93
N PRO A 157 -30.18 30.02 -15.72
CA PRO A 157 -31.59 29.66 -15.94
C PRO A 157 -32.08 28.45 -15.13
N LEU A 158 -31.49 28.18 -13.96
CA LEU A 158 -31.79 26.96 -13.19
C LEU A 158 -33.13 27.09 -12.45
N SER A 159 -33.95 26.04 -12.49
CA SER A 159 -35.15 25.96 -11.63
C SER A 159 -34.76 25.73 -10.16
N THR A 160 -35.61 26.14 -9.22
CA THR A 160 -35.38 25.97 -7.77
C THR A 160 -35.12 24.50 -7.39
N THR A 161 -35.79 23.55 -8.05
CA THR A 161 -35.57 22.11 -7.84
C THR A 161 -34.18 21.69 -8.31
N LEU A 162 -33.76 22.10 -9.51
CA LEU A 162 -32.44 21.80 -10.07
C LEU A 162 -31.32 22.42 -9.22
N GLN A 163 -31.51 23.64 -8.73
CA GLN A 163 -30.59 24.33 -7.85
C GLN A 163 -30.43 23.61 -6.50
N ARG A 164 -31.51 23.08 -5.92
CA ARG A 164 -31.46 22.25 -4.70
C ARG A 164 -30.69 20.95 -4.93
N THR A 165 -30.92 20.27 -6.05
CA THR A 165 -30.18 19.07 -6.44
C THR A 165 -28.68 19.36 -6.63
N LEU A 166 -28.36 20.49 -7.28
CA LEU A 166 -26.98 20.94 -7.49
C LEU A 166 -26.27 21.23 -6.17
N ALA A 167 -26.93 21.96 -5.25
CA ALA A 167 -26.41 22.22 -3.92
C ALA A 167 -26.21 20.93 -3.11
N ALA A 168 -27.13 19.98 -3.22
CA ALA A 168 -27.01 18.67 -2.56
C ALA A 168 -25.82 17.86 -3.12
N LEU A 169 -25.63 17.87 -4.45
CA LEU A 169 -24.50 17.21 -5.12
C LEU A 169 -23.15 17.83 -4.71
N VAL A 170 -23.07 19.16 -4.66
CA VAL A 170 -21.88 19.86 -4.15
C VAL A 170 -21.62 19.48 -2.68
N ARG A 171 -22.65 19.48 -1.84
CA ARG A 171 -22.53 19.09 -0.42
C ARG A 171 -22.10 17.64 -0.23
N ALA A 172 -22.47 16.75 -1.15
CA ALA A 172 -22.19 15.31 -1.11
C ALA A 172 -20.70 14.96 -1.25
N GLN A 173 -19.83 15.92 -1.61
CA GLN A 173 -18.38 15.74 -1.69
C GLN A 173 -17.70 15.34 -0.36
N ARG A 174 -18.40 15.53 0.77
CA ARG A 174 -17.96 15.08 2.09
C ARG A 174 -19.08 14.38 2.82
N GLY A 175 -18.74 13.29 3.50
CA GLY A 175 -19.66 12.51 4.33
C GLY A 175 -19.58 11.02 4.02
N SER A 176 -20.10 10.21 4.92
CA SER A 176 -20.35 8.79 4.66
C SER A 176 -21.55 8.62 3.73
N TYR A 177 -21.67 7.45 3.12
CA TYR A 177 -22.79 7.11 2.25
C TYR A 177 -24.14 7.35 2.94
N GLU A 178 -24.32 6.87 4.17
CA GLU A 178 -25.59 6.95 4.91
C GLU A 178 -26.00 8.39 5.24
N LYS A 179 -25.01 9.27 5.46
CA LYS A 179 -25.28 10.70 5.70
C LYS A 179 -25.67 11.42 4.42
N VAL A 180 -25.07 11.04 3.28
CA VAL A 180 -25.40 11.64 1.98
C VAL A 180 -26.77 11.14 1.51
N ALA A 181 -27.01 9.83 1.55
CA ALA A 181 -28.28 9.21 1.14
C ALA A 181 -29.47 9.79 1.93
N ARG A 182 -29.39 9.88 3.26
CA ARG A 182 -30.45 10.48 4.09
C ARG A 182 -30.74 11.94 3.75
N ARG A 183 -29.71 12.73 3.41
CA ARG A 183 -29.90 14.12 3.01
C ARG A 183 -30.58 14.25 1.65
N LEU A 184 -30.25 13.35 0.72
CA LEU A 184 -30.90 13.29 -0.59
C LEU A 184 -32.36 12.86 -0.46
N GLN A 185 -32.66 11.88 0.40
CA GLN A 185 -34.02 11.45 0.73
C GLN A 185 -34.86 12.59 1.35
N ALA A 186 -34.27 13.45 2.16
CA ALA A 186 -34.96 14.58 2.79
C ALA A 186 -35.31 15.73 1.82
N LEU A 187 -34.88 15.66 0.56
CA LEU A 187 -35.35 16.59 -0.47
C LEU A 187 -36.74 16.12 -0.90
N ASN A 188 -37.80 16.82 -0.46
CA ASN A 188 -39.24 16.53 -0.64
C ASN A 188 -39.74 16.37 -2.11
N SER A 189 -38.85 16.20 -3.08
CA SER A 189 -39.16 16.09 -4.51
C SER A 189 -38.43 14.94 -5.23
N ALA A 190 -37.63 14.13 -4.52
CA ALA A 190 -36.80 13.10 -5.16
C ALA A 190 -37.40 11.70 -5.05
N ASN A 191 -37.68 11.05 -6.19
CA ASN A 191 -37.99 9.62 -6.20
C ASN A 191 -36.71 8.77 -6.04
N GLU A 192 -36.86 7.48 -5.74
CA GLU A 192 -35.73 6.58 -5.49
C GLU A 192 -34.73 6.54 -6.66
N SER A 193 -35.23 6.56 -7.89
CA SER A 193 -34.41 6.61 -9.11
C SER A 193 -33.54 7.88 -9.19
N GLN A 194 -34.08 9.05 -8.83
CA GLN A 194 -33.34 10.31 -8.79
C GLN A 194 -32.29 10.33 -7.68
N ILE A 195 -32.57 9.70 -6.53
CA ILE A 195 -31.60 9.56 -5.44
C ILE A 195 -30.43 8.71 -5.90
N THR A 196 -30.69 7.53 -6.49
CA THR A 196 -29.65 6.64 -7.04
C THR A 196 -28.83 7.34 -8.12
N SER A 197 -29.48 8.05 -9.04
CA SER A 197 -28.80 8.84 -10.07
C SER A 197 -27.89 9.92 -9.45
N THR A 198 -28.37 10.64 -8.44
CA THR A 198 -27.61 11.71 -7.77
C THR A 198 -26.44 11.15 -6.96
N LEU A 199 -26.62 9.98 -6.31
CA LEU A 199 -25.55 9.25 -5.62
C LEU A 199 -24.44 8.83 -6.59
N TRP A 200 -24.82 8.37 -7.79
CA TRP A 200 -23.86 8.05 -8.85
C TRP A 200 -23.04 9.28 -9.26
N LEU A 201 -23.72 10.39 -9.56
CA LEU A 201 -23.05 11.65 -9.90
C LEU A 201 -22.14 12.14 -8.76
N ALA A 202 -22.57 11.98 -7.50
CA ALA A 202 -21.76 12.33 -6.34
C ALA A 202 -20.50 11.48 -6.25
N ALA A 203 -20.59 10.18 -6.56
CA ALA A 203 -19.45 9.29 -6.58
C ALA A 203 -18.42 9.73 -7.65
N LEU A 204 -18.86 10.03 -8.87
CA LEU A 204 -17.98 10.50 -9.95
C LEU A 204 -17.34 11.86 -9.63
N LEU A 205 -18.12 12.81 -9.10
CA LEU A 205 -17.61 14.11 -8.69
C LEU A 205 -16.55 13.99 -7.58
N ARG A 206 -16.79 13.11 -6.60
CA ARG A 206 -15.83 12.86 -5.52
C ARG A 206 -14.52 12.29 -6.03
N LEU A 207 -14.55 11.33 -6.96
CA LEU A 207 -13.33 10.80 -7.58
C LEU A 207 -12.56 11.90 -8.32
N ALA A 208 -13.24 12.69 -9.16
CA ALA A 208 -12.62 13.76 -9.94
C ALA A 208 -12.01 14.87 -9.06
N ALA A 209 -12.74 15.32 -8.03
CA ALA A 209 -12.32 16.40 -7.14
C ALA A 209 -11.18 15.99 -6.18
N ARG A 210 -11.08 14.69 -5.82
CA ARG A 210 -10.02 14.18 -4.93
C ARG A 210 -8.72 13.86 -5.63
N LEU A 211 -8.72 13.79 -6.96
CA LEU A 211 -7.49 13.64 -7.74
C LEU A 211 -6.66 14.94 -7.69
N PRO A 212 -5.37 14.86 -7.32
CA PRO A 212 -4.42 15.95 -7.54
C PRO A 212 -4.38 16.34 -9.01
N ALA A 213 -4.21 17.63 -9.31
CA ALA A 213 -4.18 18.15 -10.68
C ALA A 213 -3.22 17.37 -11.59
N ALA A 214 -2.02 17.08 -11.08
CA ALA A 214 -0.97 16.31 -11.75
C ALA A 214 -1.37 14.88 -12.18
N CYS A 215 -2.37 14.28 -11.52
CA CYS A 215 -2.85 12.93 -11.84
C CYS A 215 -4.13 12.92 -12.68
N ARG A 216 -4.83 14.06 -12.84
CA ARG A 216 -6.17 14.09 -13.45
C ARG A 216 -6.13 13.60 -14.87
N THR A 217 -5.28 14.15 -15.73
CA THR A 217 -5.21 13.79 -17.16
C THR A 217 -4.97 12.30 -17.36
N ALA A 218 -4.08 11.71 -16.56
CA ALA A 218 -3.68 10.31 -16.67
C ALA A 218 -4.56 9.33 -15.85
N ALA A 219 -5.59 9.82 -15.17
CA ALA A 219 -6.58 9.00 -14.47
C ALA A 219 -7.70 8.56 -15.42
N ALA A 220 -8.02 7.27 -15.43
CA ALA A 220 -9.07 6.68 -16.26
C ALA A 220 -9.81 5.56 -15.51
N LEU A 221 -11.13 5.52 -15.68
CA LEU A 221 -11.96 4.39 -15.28
C LEU A 221 -12.07 3.39 -16.43
N SER A 222 -12.03 2.12 -16.08
CA SER A 222 -12.36 1.00 -16.97
C SER A 222 -13.28 0.02 -16.26
N ILE A 223 -14.10 -0.66 -17.04
CA ILE A 223 -15.04 -1.68 -16.56
C ILE A 223 -14.47 -3.03 -16.97
N SER A 224 -14.37 -3.95 -16.01
CA SER A 224 -14.05 -5.35 -16.27
C SER A 224 -15.30 -6.19 -16.10
N GLU A 225 -15.63 -6.98 -17.11
CA GLU A 225 -16.74 -7.92 -17.08
C GLU A 225 -16.21 -9.27 -16.58
N GLN A 226 -16.70 -9.76 -15.43
CA GLN A 226 -16.85 -11.18 -15.00
C GLN A 226 -16.54 -11.40 -13.50
N PRO A 227 -17.35 -12.21 -12.77
CA PRO A 227 -18.77 -12.52 -12.99
C PRO A 227 -19.70 -11.36 -12.58
N THR A 228 -19.17 -10.35 -11.87
CA THR A 228 -19.85 -9.08 -11.59
C THR A 228 -19.05 -7.93 -12.20
N PRO A 229 -19.69 -6.92 -12.81
CA PRO A 229 -18.97 -5.79 -13.38
C PRO A 229 -18.27 -5.00 -12.28
N THR A 230 -16.94 -4.99 -12.34
CA THR A 230 -16.09 -4.23 -11.43
C THR A 230 -15.53 -3.01 -12.14
N VAL A 231 -15.38 -1.92 -11.39
CA VAL A 231 -14.80 -0.67 -11.90
C VAL A 231 -13.36 -0.60 -11.40
N SER A 232 -12.42 -0.28 -12.28
CA SER A 232 -11.03 -0.02 -11.91
C SER A 232 -10.64 1.40 -12.27
N LEU A 233 -10.12 2.16 -11.30
CA LEU A 233 -9.54 3.47 -11.51
C LEU A 233 -8.03 3.34 -11.67
N ALA A 234 -7.53 3.49 -12.90
CA ALA A 234 -6.11 3.54 -13.17
C ALA A 234 -5.59 4.97 -13.00
N ILE A 235 -4.59 5.19 -12.14
CA ILE A 235 -3.96 6.48 -11.91
C ILE A 235 -2.45 6.43 -12.16
N SER A 236 -1.91 7.55 -12.62
CA SER A 236 -0.48 7.73 -12.85
C SER A 236 -0.12 9.21 -12.84
N GLY A 237 1.17 9.50 -12.83
CA GLY A 237 1.69 10.87 -12.83
C GLY A 237 2.41 11.25 -11.55
N PRO A 238 2.90 12.51 -11.47
CA PRO A 238 3.49 13.04 -10.25
C PRO A 238 2.44 13.03 -9.13
N GLN A 239 2.81 12.64 -7.92
CA GLN A 239 1.92 12.54 -6.76
C GLN A 239 0.89 11.37 -6.79
N VAL A 240 1.13 10.32 -7.58
CA VAL A 240 0.26 9.12 -7.62
C VAL A 240 -0.02 8.52 -6.23
N LEU A 241 0.94 8.59 -5.31
CA LEU A 241 0.78 8.11 -3.92
C LEU A 241 -0.16 8.99 -3.10
N ALA A 242 -0.04 10.31 -3.23
CA ALA A 242 -0.97 11.26 -2.60
C ALA A 242 -2.38 11.08 -3.16
N ALA A 243 -2.51 10.84 -4.46
CA ALA A 243 -3.78 10.51 -5.11
C ALA A 243 -4.38 9.21 -4.54
N ALA A 244 -3.58 8.15 -4.42
CA ALA A 244 -4.03 6.88 -3.84
C ALA A 244 -4.51 7.05 -2.38
N ALA A 245 -3.76 7.79 -1.57
CA ALA A 245 -4.14 8.10 -0.19
C ALA A 245 -5.45 8.90 -0.12
N ALA A 246 -5.63 9.91 -0.98
CA ALA A 246 -6.84 10.73 -1.05
C ALA A 246 -8.07 9.92 -1.49
N LEU A 247 -7.90 8.98 -2.42
CA LEU A 247 -8.99 8.17 -2.99
C LEU A 247 -9.38 6.97 -2.13
N LYS A 248 -8.55 6.56 -1.16
CA LYS A 248 -8.82 5.36 -0.32
C LYS A 248 -10.19 5.38 0.36
N ARG A 249 -10.67 6.55 0.79
CA ARG A 249 -12.00 6.72 1.41
C ARG A 249 -13.13 6.77 0.38
N GLU A 250 -12.81 7.13 -0.85
CA GLU A 250 -13.77 7.25 -1.95
C GLU A 250 -14.15 5.89 -2.53
N LEU A 251 -13.26 4.89 -2.42
CA LEU A 251 -13.56 3.52 -2.84
C LEU A 251 -14.83 2.97 -2.17
N LYS A 252 -14.92 3.10 -0.84
CA LYS A 252 -16.09 2.62 -0.07
C LYS A 252 -17.36 3.40 -0.42
N PHE A 253 -17.24 4.72 -0.59
CA PHE A 253 -18.40 5.53 -0.95
C PHE A 253 -18.90 5.19 -2.35
N PHE A 254 -17.99 5.02 -3.32
CA PHE A 254 -18.33 4.62 -4.67
C PHE A 254 -19.09 3.30 -4.65
N SER A 255 -18.53 2.25 -4.03
CA SER A 255 -19.19 0.93 -4.00
C SER A 255 -20.58 0.97 -3.38
N ALA A 256 -20.76 1.73 -2.30
CA ALA A 256 -22.07 1.87 -1.66
C ALA A 256 -23.06 2.71 -2.51
N ALA A 257 -22.57 3.74 -3.21
CA ALA A 257 -23.40 4.63 -4.02
C ALA A 257 -23.80 4.03 -5.37
N THR A 258 -22.97 3.14 -5.93
CA THR A 258 -23.15 2.58 -7.27
C THR A 258 -23.57 1.12 -7.27
N GLY A 259 -23.34 0.38 -6.19
CA GLY A 259 -23.48 -1.07 -6.16
C GLY A 259 -22.33 -1.83 -6.83
N HIS A 260 -21.32 -1.12 -7.36
CA HIS A 260 -20.18 -1.72 -8.06
C HIS A 260 -18.87 -1.51 -7.30
N ALA A 261 -18.11 -2.58 -7.10
CA ALA A 261 -16.81 -2.48 -6.46
C ALA A 261 -15.85 -1.61 -7.29
N LEU A 262 -15.22 -0.63 -6.63
CA LEU A 262 -14.14 0.17 -7.20
C LEU A 262 -12.77 -0.31 -6.70
N SER A 263 -11.93 -0.76 -7.63
CA SER A 263 -10.52 -1.05 -7.39
C SER A 263 -9.65 0.12 -7.85
N LEU A 264 -8.51 0.33 -7.19
CA LEU A 264 -7.52 1.33 -7.59
C LEU A 264 -6.30 0.62 -8.18
N SER A 265 -5.85 1.08 -9.34
CA SER A 265 -4.65 0.59 -10.01
C SER A 265 -3.65 1.73 -10.21
N LEU A 266 -2.43 1.57 -9.72
CA LEU A 266 -1.33 2.51 -9.88
C LEU A 266 -0.50 2.07 -11.08
N ARG A 267 -0.45 2.89 -12.13
CA ARG A 267 0.44 2.59 -13.26
C ARG A 267 1.87 2.99 -12.90
N LEU A 268 2.80 2.09 -13.20
CA LEU A 268 4.23 2.33 -13.02
C LEU A 268 4.71 3.53 -13.82
N SER A 269 5.64 4.30 -13.25
CA SER A 269 6.32 5.40 -13.94
C SER A 269 7.07 4.88 -15.18
N PRO A 270 7.36 5.74 -16.18
CA PRO A 270 8.20 5.35 -17.32
C PRO A 270 9.52 4.69 -16.90
N ALA A 271 10.17 5.21 -15.86
CA ALA A 271 11.42 4.67 -15.32
C ALA A 271 11.25 3.24 -14.77
N LEU A 272 10.21 2.97 -13.97
CA LEU A 272 9.95 1.62 -13.45
C LEU A 272 9.50 0.65 -14.54
N ARG A 273 8.79 1.11 -15.57
CA ARG A 273 8.46 0.29 -16.74
C ARG A 273 9.70 -0.07 -17.55
N ALA A 274 10.64 0.86 -17.71
CA ALA A 274 11.92 0.61 -18.35
C ALA A 274 12.75 -0.39 -17.54
N LEU A 275 12.82 -0.21 -16.22
CA LEU A 275 13.48 -1.14 -15.30
C LEU A 275 12.92 -2.56 -15.43
N ALA A 276 11.59 -2.72 -15.42
CA ALA A 276 10.94 -4.01 -15.58
C ALA A 276 11.29 -4.70 -16.92
N ARG A 277 11.41 -3.92 -18.02
CA ARG A 277 11.77 -4.46 -19.34
C ARG A 277 13.25 -4.80 -19.46
N ALA A 278 14.11 -4.07 -18.73
CA ALA A 278 15.55 -4.29 -18.72
C ALA A 278 15.97 -5.48 -17.86
N ALA A 279 15.04 -6.07 -17.09
CA ALA A 279 15.29 -7.26 -16.30
C ALA A 279 15.69 -8.43 -17.21
N ARG A 280 17.00 -8.69 -17.30
CA ARG A 280 17.54 -9.88 -17.93
C ARG A 280 17.73 -10.95 -16.86
N HIS A 281 17.22 -12.14 -17.13
CA HIS A 281 17.49 -13.31 -16.29
C HIS A 281 19.00 -13.56 -16.22
N GLY A 282 19.54 -13.65 -15.01
CA GLY A 282 20.92 -14.07 -14.78
C GLY A 282 22.00 -13.04 -15.14
N ALA A 283 21.67 -11.83 -15.61
CA ALA A 283 22.67 -10.80 -15.85
C ALA A 283 23.26 -10.32 -14.52
N GLU A 284 24.58 -10.34 -14.36
CA GLU A 284 25.23 -9.82 -13.15
C GLU A 284 25.15 -8.29 -13.11
N PRO A 285 24.93 -7.69 -11.93
CA PRO A 285 24.92 -6.23 -11.80
C PRO A 285 26.32 -5.70 -12.08
N GLN A 286 26.40 -4.58 -12.79
CA GLN A 286 27.65 -3.83 -12.93
C GLN A 286 27.90 -3.08 -11.62
N LEU A 287 28.84 -3.57 -10.82
CA LEU A 287 29.26 -2.96 -9.56
C LEU A 287 30.65 -2.35 -9.75
N GLN A 288 30.92 -1.24 -9.08
CA GLN A 288 32.23 -0.59 -9.10
C GLN A 288 32.87 -0.71 -7.71
N PRO A 289 34.14 -1.13 -7.59
CA PRO A 289 34.80 -1.27 -6.29
C PRO A 289 34.82 0.02 -5.47
N ASP A 290 34.98 1.16 -6.15
CA ASP A 290 35.16 2.49 -5.54
C ASP A 290 33.86 3.29 -5.42
N GLU A 291 32.70 2.67 -5.65
CA GLU A 291 31.42 3.32 -5.38
C GLU A 291 31.02 3.17 -3.91
N PRO A 292 30.25 4.12 -3.34
CA PRO A 292 29.68 3.96 -2.00
C PRO A 292 28.84 2.68 -1.90
N VAL A 293 28.95 1.94 -0.79
CA VAL A 293 28.16 0.71 -0.58
C VAL A 293 26.65 0.93 -0.68
N SER A 294 26.17 2.14 -0.35
CA SER A 294 24.77 2.54 -0.52
C SER A 294 24.34 2.56 -2.00
N GLN A 295 25.24 2.91 -2.91
CA GLN A 295 25.01 2.85 -4.36
C GLN A 295 25.01 1.41 -4.87
N THR A 296 25.97 0.58 -4.45
CA THR A 296 25.97 -0.87 -4.73
C THR A 296 24.67 -1.51 -4.26
N ALA A 297 24.22 -1.17 -3.05
CA ALA A 297 22.94 -1.64 -2.51
C ALA A 297 21.75 -1.22 -3.38
N ARG A 298 21.69 0.04 -3.83
CA ARG A 298 20.65 0.52 -4.77
C ARG A 298 20.69 -0.23 -6.10
N ILE A 299 21.87 -0.55 -6.65
CA ILE A 299 22.00 -1.33 -7.89
C ILE A 299 21.42 -2.74 -7.69
N ILE A 300 21.84 -3.44 -6.64
CA ILE A 300 21.40 -4.81 -6.34
C ILE A 300 19.89 -4.85 -6.07
N LEU A 301 19.37 -3.94 -5.25
CA LEU A 301 17.94 -3.86 -4.94
C LEU A 301 17.10 -3.53 -6.18
N ARG A 302 17.57 -2.62 -7.06
CA ARG A 302 16.90 -2.32 -8.33
C ARG A 302 16.84 -3.53 -9.24
N GLN A 303 17.90 -4.33 -9.31
CA GLN A 303 17.90 -5.56 -10.09
C GLN A 303 16.86 -6.57 -9.57
N GLN A 304 16.77 -6.76 -8.26
CA GLN A 304 15.76 -7.68 -7.69
C GLN A 304 14.33 -7.15 -7.89
N LEU A 305 14.13 -5.83 -7.78
CA LEU A 305 12.87 -5.19 -8.10
C LEU A 305 12.52 -5.32 -9.59
N ALA A 306 13.50 -5.16 -10.49
CA ALA A 306 13.32 -5.32 -11.94
C ALA A 306 12.79 -6.71 -12.27
N SER A 307 13.42 -7.75 -11.70
CA SER A 307 13.00 -9.14 -11.85
C SER A 307 11.57 -9.36 -11.33
N LEU A 308 11.27 -8.86 -10.13
CA LEU A 308 9.91 -8.94 -9.55
C LEU A 308 8.87 -8.27 -10.45
N LEU A 309 9.17 -7.09 -11.00
CA LEU A 309 8.27 -6.36 -11.90
C LEU A 309 8.06 -7.09 -13.23
N ASN A 310 9.11 -7.68 -13.80
CA ASN A 310 9.03 -8.42 -15.06
C ASN A 310 8.11 -9.64 -14.93
N HIS A 311 8.32 -10.45 -13.89
CA HIS A 311 7.48 -11.64 -13.67
C HIS A 311 6.06 -11.29 -13.27
N SER A 312 5.86 -10.22 -12.48
CA SER A 312 4.51 -9.74 -12.17
C SER A 312 3.76 -9.34 -13.45
N ARG A 313 4.44 -8.72 -14.42
CA ARG A 313 3.86 -8.38 -15.72
C ARG A 313 3.55 -9.61 -16.57
N ASN A 314 4.42 -10.62 -16.57
CA ASN A 314 4.22 -11.84 -17.34
C ASN A 314 3.05 -12.66 -16.80
N LEU A 315 2.92 -12.72 -15.47
CA LEU A 315 1.85 -13.46 -14.81
C LEU A 315 0.47 -12.91 -15.18
N THR A 316 0.31 -11.58 -15.30
CA THR A 316 -0.91 -10.94 -15.81
C THR A 316 -1.24 -11.31 -17.26
N ARG A 317 -0.29 -11.87 -18.03
CA ARG A 317 -0.49 -12.24 -19.44
C ARG A 317 -0.74 -13.72 -19.67
N ARG A 318 -0.07 -14.60 -18.92
CA ARG A 318 -0.01 -16.04 -19.23
C ARG A 318 -0.17 -16.99 -18.04
N GLU A 319 -0.35 -16.47 -16.82
CA GLU A 319 -0.55 -17.28 -15.59
C GLU A 319 0.36 -18.53 -15.49
N ASP A 320 1.65 -18.36 -15.75
CA ASP A 320 2.63 -19.44 -15.79
C ASP A 320 3.20 -19.76 -14.39
N ALA A 321 3.29 -21.05 -14.06
CA ALA A 321 3.87 -21.54 -12.81
C ALA A 321 5.34 -21.11 -12.65
N GLU A 322 6.09 -21.00 -13.74
CA GLU A 322 7.48 -20.53 -13.71
C GLU A 322 7.57 -19.05 -13.28
N ASP A 323 6.64 -18.20 -13.75
CA ASP A 323 6.60 -16.80 -13.33
C ASP A 323 6.27 -16.66 -11.82
N VAL A 324 5.43 -17.53 -11.27
CA VAL A 324 5.17 -17.59 -9.82
C VAL A 324 6.44 -18.00 -9.05
N HIS A 325 7.16 -19.02 -9.56
CA HIS A 325 8.43 -19.47 -8.99
C HIS A 325 9.45 -18.32 -8.96
N GLN A 326 9.63 -17.63 -10.09
CA GLN A 326 10.62 -16.56 -10.23
C GLN A 326 10.24 -15.30 -9.44
N LEU A 327 8.94 -14.98 -9.30
CA LEU A 327 8.47 -13.93 -8.39
C LEU A 327 8.91 -14.18 -6.96
N ARG A 328 8.68 -15.41 -6.47
CA ARG A 328 9.09 -15.82 -5.13
C ARG A 328 10.61 -15.73 -4.97
N VAL A 329 11.38 -16.19 -5.96
CA VAL A 329 12.84 -16.09 -5.94
C VAL A 329 13.27 -14.62 -5.84
N SER A 330 12.74 -13.76 -6.70
CA SER A 330 13.04 -12.32 -6.76
C SER A 330 12.72 -11.63 -5.43
N LEU A 331 11.56 -11.93 -4.86
CA LEU A 331 11.14 -11.36 -3.59
C LEU A 331 12.01 -11.83 -2.41
N ARG A 332 12.36 -13.12 -2.39
CA ARG A 332 13.26 -13.69 -1.37
C ARG A 332 14.65 -13.06 -1.44
N ARG A 333 15.18 -12.84 -2.65
CA ARG A 333 16.45 -12.14 -2.86
C ARG A 333 16.33 -10.67 -2.48
N LEU A 334 15.24 -9.99 -2.84
CA LEU A 334 14.99 -8.60 -2.47
C LEU A 334 14.97 -8.40 -0.95
N ARG A 335 14.31 -9.31 -0.21
CA ARG A 335 14.32 -9.32 1.26
C ARG A 335 15.72 -9.54 1.83
N ALA A 336 16.48 -10.47 1.26
CA ALA A 336 17.84 -10.76 1.71
C ALA A 336 18.78 -9.57 1.47
N ALA A 337 18.72 -8.95 0.29
CA ALA A 337 19.47 -7.74 -0.03
C ALA A 337 19.08 -6.59 0.91
N SER A 338 17.78 -6.37 1.13
CA SER A 338 17.31 -5.30 2.03
C SER A 338 17.81 -5.48 3.47
N ALA A 339 17.93 -6.72 3.94
CA ALA A 339 18.48 -7.03 5.26
C ALA A 339 20.00 -6.90 5.31
N LEU A 340 20.72 -7.37 4.29
CA LEU A 340 22.17 -7.30 4.20
C LEU A 340 22.66 -5.84 4.17
N PHE A 341 22.01 -5.01 3.35
CA PHE A 341 22.37 -3.62 3.14
C PHE A 341 21.65 -2.65 4.08
N ALA A 342 20.98 -3.14 5.13
CA ALA A 342 20.25 -2.28 6.06
C ALA A 342 21.13 -1.18 6.68
N GLY A 343 22.39 -1.48 6.96
CA GLY A 343 23.37 -0.51 7.49
C GLY A 343 24.00 0.41 6.44
N ALA A 344 23.71 0.22 5.15
CA ALA A 344 24.14 1.12 4.08
C ALA A 344 23.18 2.30 3.87
N PHE A 345 22.07 2.32 4.61
CA PHE A 345 21.04 3.35 4.57
C PHE A 345 20.73 3.83 5.98
N GLU A 346 20.19 5.04 6.08
CA GLU A 346 19.65 5.52 7.33
C GLU A 346 18.42 4.69 7.74
N ALA A 347 18.26 4.46 9.05
CA ALA A 347 17.21 3.56 9.55
C ALA A 347 15.80 3.94 9.08
N HIS A 348 15.54 5.22 8.81
CA HIS A 348 14.24 5.71 8.36
C HIS A 348 13.98 5.47 6.86
N GLU A 349 15.00 5.17 6.05
CA GLU A 349 14.87 4.99 4.61
C GLU A 349 14.28 3.62 4.25
N LEU A 350 14.78 2.53 4.85
CA LEU A 350 14.31 1.17 4.56
C LEU A 350 13.17 0.68 5.47
N LYS A 351 13.07 1.22 6.69
CA LYS A 351 12.05 0.83 7.68
C LYS A 351 10.60 0.90 7.17
N PRO A 352 10.17 1.88 6.37
CA PRO A 352 8.81 1.93 5.82
C PRO A 352 8.44 0.69 5.00
N PHE A 353 9.42 0.05 4.36
CA PHE A 353 9.20 -1.09 3.45
C PHE A 353 9.24 -2.46 4.14
N ALA A 354 9.75 -2.54 5.37
CA ALA A 354 9.95 -3.80 6.07
C ALA A 354 8.66 -4.62 6.22
N ARG A 355 7.52 -3.94 6.49
CA ARG A 355 6.22 -4.60 6.61
C ARG A 355 5.78 -5.19 5.26
N ALA A 356 5.87 -4.42 4.18
CA ALA A 356 5.46 -4.87 2.84
C ALA A 356 6.30 -6.07 2.38
N LEU A 357 7.62 -5.99 2.53
CA LEU A 357 8.55 -7.09 2.25
C LEU A 357 8.24 -8.36 3.07
N ARG A 358 7.88 -8.21 4.34
CA ARG A 358 7.48 -9.34 5.20
C ARG A 358 6.17 -9.97 4.74
N THR A 359 5.14 -9.15 4.48
CA THR A 359 3.83 -9.62 4.01
C THR A 359 3.99 -10.37 2.70
N ALA A 360 4.63 -9.77 1.70
CA ALA A 360 4.89 -10.42 0.42
C ALA A 360 5.59 -11.78 0.62
N GLY A 361 6.63 -11.80 1.46
CA GLY A 361 7.40 -13.01 1.70
C GLY A 361 6.62 -14.12 2.40
N ARG A 362 5.57 -13.79 3.15
CA ARG A 362 4.65 -14.76 3.77
C ARG A 362 3.70 -15.34 2.72
N GLU A 363 3.06 -14.49 1.91
CA GLU A 363 2.09 -14.95 0.90
C GLU A 363 2.73 -15.89 -0.12
N PHE A 364 3.91 -15.55 -0.65
CA PHE A 364 4.65 -16.41 -1.58
C PHE A 364 5.40 -17.57 -0.91
N GLY A 365 5.60 -17.51 0.42
CA GLY A 365 6.18 -18.60 1.20
C GLY A 365 5.26 -19.81 1.23
N ARG A 366 3.97 -19.59 1.55
CA ARG A 366 2.94 -20.64 1.61
C ARG A 366 2.80 -21.40 0.28
N VAL A 367 2.88 -20.69 -0.85
CA VAL A 367 2.83 -21.30 -2.19
C VAL A 367 4.00 -22.28 -2.38
N ARG A 368 5.24 -21.88 -2.00
CA ARG A 368 6.39 -22.78 -2.10
C ARG A 368 6.27 -23.99 -1.22
N ASP A 369 5.86 -23.83 0.03
CA ASP A 369 5.77 -24.95 0.96
C ASP A 369 4.82 -26.03 0.40
N LEU A 370 3.70 -25.61 -0.21
CA LEU A 370 2.76 -26.49 -0.92
C LEU A 370 3.31 -27.04 -2.24
N ASP A 371 4.05 -26.25 -3.02
CA ASP A 371 4.70 -26.72 -4.25
C ASP A 371 5.73 -27.83 -3.94
N VAL A 372 6.59 -27.66 -2.91
CA VAL A 372 7.54 -28.71 -2.49
C VAL A 372 6.79 -29.93 -1.97
N LEU A 373 5.78 -29.65 -1.14
CA LEU A 373 4.66 -30.50 -0.77
C LEU A 373 4.35 -31.56 -1.83
N LEU A 374 3.68 -31.05 -2.85
CA LEU A 374 3.10 -31.82 -3.93
C LEU A 374 4.15 -32.44 -4.83
N GLU A 375 5.30 -31.80 -5.02
CA GLU A 375 6.43 -32.36 -5.77
C GLU A 375 6.94 -33.65 -5.10
N LYS A 376 7.36 -33.59 -3.84
CA LYS A 376 7.88 -34.74 -3.09
C LYS A 376 6.83 -35.83 -2.90
N LEU A 377 5.58 -35.45 -2.61
CA LEU A 377 4.46 -36.39 -2.50
C LEU A 377 4.18 -37.11 -3.82
N SER A 378 4.21 -36.40 -4.95
CA SER A 378 3.99 -37.02 -6.27
C SER A 378 5.13 -37.94 -6.69
N SER A 379 6.38 -37.58 -6.37
CA SER A 379 7.54 -38.47 -6.59
C SER A 379 7.41 -39.78 -5.81
N HIS A 380 6.97 -39.71 -4.55
CA HIS A 380 6.72 -40.91 -3.74
C HIS A 380 5.54 -41.73 -4.27
N TYR A 381 4.44 -41.07 -4.60
CA TYR A 381 3.24 -41.70 -5.15
C TYR A 381 3.55 -42.56 -6.39
N ALA A 382 4.41 -42.06 -7.29
CA ALA A 382 4.81 -42.78 -8.50
C ALA A 382 5.58 -44.09 -8.24
N GLN A 383 6.13 -44.28 -7.04
CA GLN A 383 6.90 -45.46 -6.65
C GLN A 383 6.03 -46.52 -5.93
N LEU A 384 4.79 -46.20 -5.58
CA LEU A 384 3.91 -47.09 -4.82
C LEU A 384 3.10 -48.03 -5.73
N PRO A 385 2.80 -49.27 -5.29
CA PRO A 385 1.78 -50.12 -5.89
C PRO A 385 0.38 -49.49 -5.84
N ALA A 386 -0.48 -49.81 -6.82
CA ALA A 386 -1.83 -49.25 -6.96
C ALA A 386 -2.72 -49.26 -5.68
N PRO A 387 -2.70 -50.32 -4.83
CA PRO A 387 -3.49 -50.31 -3.59
C PRO A 387 -3.07 -49.21 -2.59
N GLN A 388 -1.77 -48.89 -2.52
CA GLN A 388 -1.22 -47.87 -1.62
C GLN A 388 -1.33 -46.45 -2.20
N GLN A 389 -1.50 -46.33 -3.52
CA GLN A 389 -1.74 -45.06 -4.20
C GLN A 389 -3.10 -44.46 -3.83
N SER A 390 -4.14 -45.31 -3.73
CA SER A 390 -5.52 -44.90 -3.42
C SER A 390 -5.63 -44.04 -2.15
N GLY A 391 -4.90 -44.38 -1.08
CA GLY A 391 -4.93 -43.62 0.17
C GLY A 391 -4.25 -42.24 0.09
N LEU A 392 -3.25 -42.08 -0.77
CA LEU A 392 -2.56 -40.80 -0.97
C LEU A 392 -3.24 -39.88 -1.98
N ASP A 393 -4.16 -40.38 -2.81
CA ASP A 393 -4.89 -39.54 -3.76
C ASP A 393 -5.75 -38.48 -3.06
N THR A 394 -6.45 -38.85 -1.97
CA THR A 394 -7.22 -37.91 -1.16
C THR A 394 -6.31 -36.82 -0.56
N LEU A 395 -5.12 -37.18 -0.09
CA LEU A 395 -4.13 -36.24 0.44
C LEU A 395 -3.59 -35.28 -0.65
N ARG A 396 -3.32 -35.79 -1.85
CA ARG A 396 -2.88 -34.98 -2.99
C ARG A 396 -3.95 -33.98 -3.40
N MET A 397 -5.21 -34.43 -3.52
CA MET A 397 -6.34 -33.55 -3.83
C MET A 397 -6.50 -32.43 -2.78
N TYR A 398 -6.42 -32.79 -1.49
CA TYR A 398 -6.46 -31.82 -0.40
C TYR A 398 -5.38 -30.74 -0.56
N PHE A 399 -4.12 -31.11 -0.77
CA PHE A 399 -3.04 -30.14 -0.93
C PHE A 399 -3.08 -29.37 -2.26
N GLN A 400 -3.60 -29.95 -3.34
CA GLN A 400 -3.85 -29.24 -4.60
C GLN A 400 -4.88 -28.12 -4.42
N MET A 401 -5.96 -28.37 -3.69
CA MET A 401 -6.94 -27.34 -3.35
C MET A 401 -6.31 -26.22 -2.50
N GLN A 402 -5.49 -26.58 -1.51
CA GLN A 402 -4.75 -25.60 -0.69
C GLN A 402 -3.74 -24.79 -1.51
N GLN A 403 -3.05 -25.42 -2.45
CA GLN A 403 -2.11 -24.77 -3.37
C GLN A 403 -2.84 -23.78 -4.28
N ALA A 404 -3.98 -24.16 -4.85
CA ALA A 404 -4.80 -23.26 -5.66
C ALA A 404 -5.29 -22.05 -4.84
N ALA A 405 -5.75 -22.26 -3.61
CA ALA A 405 -6.15 -21.18 -2.71
C ALA A 405 -4.98 -20.26 -2.32
N ALA A 406 -3.80 -20.83 -2.03
CA ALA A 406 -2.59 -20.06 -1.72
C ALA A 406 -2.10 -19.25 -2.93
N ARG A 407 -2.12 -19.82 -4.13
CA ARG A 407 -1.80 -19.12 -5.39
C ARG A 407 -2.77 -17.98 -5.63
N SER A 408 -4.08 -18.21 -5.49
CA SER A 408 -5.10 -17.17 -5.59
C SER A 408 -4.84 -16.02 -4.60
N THR A 409 -4.51 -16.34 -3.34
CA THR A 409 -4.17 -15.34 -2.32
C THR A 409 -2.92 -14.54 -2.69
N ALA A 410 -1.86 -15.19 -3.18
CA ALA A 410 -0.63 -14.53 -3.62
C ALA A 410 -0.86 -13.61 -4.83
N LEU A 411 -1.68 -14.05 -5.79
CA LEU A 411 -2.11 -13.24 -6.94
C LEU A 411 -2.92 -12.02 -6.50
N GLN A 412 -3.90 -12.21 -5.62
CA GLN A 412 -4.68 -11.12 -5.04
C GLN A 412 -3.78 -10.11 -4.31
N TYR A 413 -2.75 -10.58 -3.61
CA TYR A 413 -1.76 -9.71 -2.98
C TYR A 413 -1.01 -8.86 -4.02
N LEU A 414 -0.57 -9.44 -5.15
CA LEU A 414 0.11 -8.67 -6.21
C LEU A 414 -0.77 -7.55 -6.77
N HIS A 415 -2.07 -7.81 -6.92
CA HIS A 415 -3.06 -6.84 -7.39
C HIS A 415 -3.55 -5.90 -6.29
N SER A 416 -3.18 -6.13 -5.03
CA SER A 416 -3.60 -5.28 -3.92
C SER A 416 -3.00 -3.88 -4.03
N LEU A 417 -3.77 -2.88 -3.57
CA LEU A 417 -3.28 -1.49 -3.54
C LEU A 417 -2.04 -1.35 -2.65
N ASP A 418 -1.94 -2.12 -1.56
CA ASP A 418 -0.78 -2.07 -0.66
C ASP A 418 0.50 -2.54 -1.36
N HIS A 419 0.44 -3.60 -2.17
CA HIS A 419 1.59 -4.05 -2.98
C HIS A 419 1.95 -3.02 -4.06
N GLN A 420 0.95 -2.44 -4.73
CA GLN A 420 1.19 -1.42 -5.75
C GLN A 420 1.83 -0.15 -5.17
N ILE A 421 1.38 0.30 -3.99
CA ILE A 421 1.98 1.41 -3.25
C ILE A 421 3.44 1.08 -2.91
N PHE A 422 3.70 -0.12 -2.37
CA PHE A 422 5.05 -0.58 -2.07
C PHE A 422 5.95 -0.51 -3.30
N VAL A 423 5.53 -1.06 -4.44
CA VAL A 423 6.32 -1.06 -5.68
C VAL A 423 6.65 0.36 -6.15
N VAL A 424 5.68 1.27 -6.09
CA VAL A 424 5.87 2.67 -6.50
C VAL A 424 6.79 3.42 -5.54
N GLU A 425 6.58 3.30 -4.23
CA GLU A 425 7.40 3.97 -3.21
C GLU A 425 8.82 3.43 -3.18
N PHE A 426 8.97 2.12 -3.15
CA PHE A 426 10.26 1.45 -3.12
C PHE A 426 11.04 1.68 -4.41
N GLY A 427 10.35 1.62 -5.55
CA GLY A 427 10.94 1.96 -6.84
C GLY A 427 11.38 3.44 -6.91
N ALA A 428 10.56 4.37 -6.44
CA ALA A 428 10.94 5.79 -6.38
C ALA A 428 12.13 6.02 -5.46
N PHE A 429 12.14 5.40 -4.28
CA PHE A 429 13.26 5.42 -3.35
C PHE A 429 14.56 4.97 -4.02
N LEU A 430 14.54 3.81 -4.69
CA LEU A 430 15.72 3.24 -5.34
C LEU A 430 16.22 4.04 -6.56
N MET A 431 15.34 4.78 -7.22
CA MET A 431 15.68 5.60 -8.39
C MET A 431 16.13 7.01 -8.03
N GLN A 432 15.94 7.45 -6.78
CA GLN A 432 16.49 8.72 -6.31
C GLN A 432 18.02 8.62 -6.23
N PRO A 433 18.75 9.64 -6.69
CA PRO A 433 20.18 9.72 -6.40
C PRO A 433 20.39 9.81 -4.88
N PRO A 434 21.54 9.36 -4.35
CA PRO A 434 21.91 9.64 -2.98
C PRO A 434 21.79 11.15 -2.72
N ARG A 435 21.15 11.56 -1.63
CA ARG A 435 21.03 12.99 -1.34
C ARG A 435 22.43 13.54 -1.09
N ALA A 436 22.74 14.71 -1.65
CA ALA A 436 24.01 15.39 -1.40
C ALA A 436 24.25 15.70 0.08
N ALA A 437 23.19 15.88 0.87
CA ALA A 437 23.28 16.06 2.32
C ALA A 437 23.63 14.78 3.10
N ASP A 438 23.37 13.61 2.51
CA ASP A 438 23.71 12.29 3.07
C ASP A 438 25.05 11.78 2.49
N ALA A 439 25.66 12.53 1.56
CA ALA A 439 27.00 12.26 1.07
C ALA A 439 27.99 12.59 2.18
N THR A 440 28.33 11.58 2.97
CA THR A 440 29.43 11.66 3.92
C THR A 440 30.71 12.04 3.15
N GLN A 441 31.54 12.90 3.74
CA GLN A 441 32.83 13.29 3.13
C GLN A 441 33.72 12.06 2.86
N HIS A 442 33.51 10.98 3.61
CA HIS A 442 34.18 9.70 3.46
C HIS A 442 33.14 8.57 3.49
N PRO A 443 32.55 8.19 2.35
CA PRO A 443 31.63 7.06 2.30
C PRO A 443 32.39 5.74 2.45
N VAL A 444 31.74 4.74 3.06
CA VAL A 444 32.25 3.37 3.04
C VAL A 444 32.11 2.83 1.61
N LEU A 445 33.24 2.43 1.02
CA LEU A 445 33.28 1.93 -0.36
C LEU A 445 32.85 0.47 -0.44
N ALA A 446 32.38 0.07 -1.62
CA ALA A 446 31.89 -1.28 -1.85
C ALA A 446 32.96 -2.35 -1.57
N HIS A 447 34.21 -2.10 -1.97
CA HIS A 447 35.33 -3.01 -1.74
C HIS A 447 35.72 -3.14 -0.25
N ASP A 448 35.50 -2.10 0.56
CA ASP A 448 35.75 -2.15 2.00
C ASP A 448 34.60 -2.84 2.76
N ALA A 449 33.37 -2.63 2.29
CA ALA A 449 32.18 -3.20 2.92
C ALA A 449 31.99 -4.69 2.62
N ALA A 450 32.32 -5.13 1.40
CA ALA A 450 32.07 -6.52 0.98
C ALA A 450 32.76 -7.56 1.88
N PRO A 451 34.08 -7.44 2.21
CA PRO A 451 34.73 -8.34 3.15
C PRO A 451 34.04 -8.35 4.52
N GLN A 452 33.75 -7.17 5.08
CA GLN A 452 33.13 -7.05 6.41
C GLN A 452 31.77 -7.73 6.47
N LEU A 453 30.93 -7.49 5.47
CA LEU A 453 29.58 -8.06 5.39
C LEU A 453 29.61 -9.58 5.17
N ILE A 454 30.52 -10.08 4.33
CA ILE A 454 30.69 -11.52 4.07
C ILE A 454 31.23 -12.23 5.32
N TYR A 455 32.28 -11.72 5.93
CA TYR A 455 32.89 -12.34 7.12
C TYR A 455 31.98 -12.26 8.34
N ALA A 456 31.19 -11.18 8.51
CA ALA A 456 30.17 -11.13 9.55
C ALA A 456 29.14 -12.28 9.38
N ARG A 457 28.70 -12.56 8.15
CA ARG A 457 27.80 -13.70 7.89
C ARG A 457 28.49 -15.05 8.07
N LEU A 458 29.77 -15.14 7.74
CA LEU A 458 30.56 -16.35 8.00
C LEU A 458 30.68 -16.63 9.50
N ALA A 459 30.88 -15.59 10.32
CA ALA A 459 30.96 -15.71 11.77
C ALA A 459 29.65 -16.24 12.36
N GLU A 460 28.49 -15.74 11.90
CA GLU A 460 27.17 -16.25 12.31
C GLU A 460 27.00 -17.74 12.00
N VAL A 461 27.46 -18.21 10.83
CA VAL A 461 27.45 -19.63 10.49
C VAL A 461 28.41 -20.41 11.38
N ARG A 462 29.61 -19.89 11.60
CA ARG A 462 30.65 -20.55 12.42
C ARG A 462 30.24 -20.70 13.87
N ALA A 463 29.39 -19.82 14.39
CA ALA A 463 28.84 -19.93 15.75
C ALA A 463 28.06 -21.24 16.00
N PHE A 464 27.57 -21.91 14.94
CA PHE A 464 26.89 -23.20 15.07
C PHE A 464 27.87 -24.40 15.10
N MET A 465 29.10 -24.24 14.61
CA MET A 465 30.05 -25.35 14.44
C MET A 465 30.36 -26.13 15.73
N PRO A 466 30.58 -25.48 16.89
CA PRO A 466 30.92 -26.20 18.13
C PRO A 466 29.82 -27.15 18.62
N HIS A 467 28.58 -26.97 18.15
CA HIS A 467 27.40 -27.70 18.63
C HIS A 467 26.74 -28.52 17.51
N LEU A 468 27.48 -28.81 16.43
CA LEU A 468 26.92 -29.41 15.22
C LEU A 468 26.54 -30.88 15.38
N GLN A 469 27.32 -31.66 16.14
CA GLN A 469 27.16 -33.12 16.23
C GLN A 469 25.77 -33.54 16.72
N ASP A 470 25.25 -32.86 17.75
CA ASP A 470 23.96 -33.16 18.38
C ASP A 470 22.92 -32.05 18.17
N ALA A 471 23.07 -31.27 17.09
CA ALA A 471 22.23 -30.11 16.85
C ALA A 471 20.75 -30.53 16.69
N PRO A 472 19.82 -29.98 17.51
CA PRO A 472 18.40 -30.23 17.32
C PRO A 472 17.90 -29.59 16.02
N LEU A 473 16.80 -30.11 15.47
CA LEU A 473 16.18 -29.63 14.21
C LEU A 473 15.98 -28.10 14.20
N ALA A 474 15.55 -27.52 15.33
CA ALA A 474 15.36 -26.08 15.47
C ALA A 474 16.67 -25.28 15.28
N GLN A 475 17.81 -25.83 15.71
CA GLN A 475 19.13 -25.23 15.52
C GLN A 475 19.61 -25.37 14.08
N LEU A 476 19.40 -26.54 13.46
CA LEU A 476 19.70 -26.76 12.03
C LEU A 476 18.86 -25.84 11.12
N HIS A 477 17.60 -25.59 11.47
CA HIS A 477 16.77 -24.62 10.75
C HIS A 477 17.34 -23.18 10.84
N LYS A 478 17.81 -22.75 12.01
CA LYS A 478 18.47 -21.44 12.17
C LYS A 478 19.78 -21.38 11.37
N MET A 479 20.58 -22.44 11.44
CA MET A 479 21.83 -22.58 10.69
C MET A 479 21.59 -22.50 9.17
N ARG A 480 20.53 -23.14 8.66
CA ARG A 480 20.10 -23.01 7.26
C ARG A 480 19.82 -21.57 6.86
N ILE A 481 19.16 -20.80 7.73
CA ILE A 481 18.90 -19.38 7.48
C ILE A 481 20.21 -18.60 7.39
N GLU A 482 21.17 -18.84 8.28
CA GLU A 482 22.48 -18.16 8.25
C GLU A 482 23.31 -18.56 7.03
N PHE A 483 23.36 -19.85 6.65
CA PHE A 483 24.01 -20.27 5.40
C PHE A 483 23.43 -19.59 4.19
N LYS A 484 22.10 -19.47 4.14
CA LYS A 484 21.39 -18.77 3.07
C LYS A 484 21.75 -17.28 3.02
N LYS A 485 21.87 -16.63 4.17
CA LYS A 485 22.32 -15.23 4.25
C LYS A 485 23.77 -15.09 3.80
N LEU A 486 24.67 -15.99 4.21
CA LEU A 486 26.06 -16.02 3.76
C LEU A 486 26.15 -16.18 2.25
N ARG A 487 25.46 -17.17 1.67
CA ARG A 487 25.45 -17.34 0.21
C ARG A 487 24.91 -16.11 -0.49
N TYR A 488 23.85 -15.47 0.00
CA TYR A 488 23.36 -14.24 -0.61
C TYR A 488 24.36 -13.09 -0.52
N ALA A 489 25.07 -12.93 0.59
CA ALA A 489 26.13 -11.91 0.69
C ALA A 489 27.21 -12.14 -0.36
N VAL A 490 27.73 -13.37 -0.47
CA VAL A 490 28.72 -13.75 -1.49
C VAL A 490 28.16 -13.57 -2.90
N ASP A 491 26.91 -13.97 -3.15
CA ASP A 491 26.28 -13.90 -4.48
C ASP A 491 25.99 -12.46 -4.93
N PHE A 492 25.62 -11.57 -4.00
CA PHE A 492 25.37 -10.16 -4.30
C PHE A 492 26.66 -9.38 -4.58
N PHE A 493 27.74 -9.70 -3.88
CA PHE A 493 29.04 -9.09 -4.10
C PHE A 493 29.88 -9.79 -5.16
N ARG A 494 29.42 -10.90 -5.73
CA ARG A 494 30.16 -11.70 -6.71
C ARG A 494 30.90 -10.88 -7.79
N PRO A 495 30.32 -9.82 -8.40
CA PRO A 495 31.05 -9.02 -9.39
C PRO A 495 32.30 -8.30 -8.87
N LEU A 496 32.44 -8.15 -7.54
CA LEU A 496 33.58 -7.55 -6.85
C LEU A 496 34.53 -8.59 -6.25
N LEU A 497 34.29 -9.89 -6.48
CA LEU A 497 35.06 -10.98 -5.87
C LEU A 497 35.88 -11.72 -6.93
N GLY A 498 36.99 -12.31 -6.49
CA GLY A 498 37.85 -13.16 -7.29
C GLY A 498 37.18 -14.42 -7.83
N PRO A 499 37.77 -15.08 -8.83
CA PRO A 499 37.18 -16.22 -9.54
C PRO A 499 36.84 -17.42 -8.64
N GLU A 500 37.53 -17.58 -7.51
CA GLU A 500 37.32 -18.60 -6.49
C GLU A 500 35.92 -18.54 -5.87
N VAL A 501 35.23 -17.40 -6.00
CA VAL A 501 33.83 -17.22 -5.57
C VAL A 501 32.91 -18.29 -6.16
N LYS A 502 33.20 -18.80 -7.36
CA LYS A 502 32.41 -19.87 -8.00
C LYS A 502 32.46 -21.15 -7.18
N SER A 503 33.65 -21.54 -6.70
CA SER A 503 33.86 -22.71 -5.86
C SER A 503 33.22 -22.53 -4.49
N VAL A 504 33.37 -21.33 -3.89
CA VAL A 504 32.71 -20.97 -2.62
C VAL A 504 31.19 -21.11 -2.73
N ILE A 505 30.58 -20.53 -3.78
CA ILE A 505 29.14 -20.63 -4.00
C ILE A 505 28.70 -22.08 -4.22
N SER A 506 29.51 -22.89 -4.92
CA SER A 506 29.24 -24.32 -5.11
C SER A 506 29.20 -25.08 -3.78
N ALA A 507 30.22 -24.90 -2.93
CA ALA A 507 30.26 -25.50 -1.60
C ALA A 507 29.06 -25.06 -0.72
N LEU A 508 28.74 -23.77 -0.73
CA LEU A 508 27.58 -23.25 0.00
C LEU A 508 26.23 -23.79 -0.52
N LYS A 509 26.13 -24.14 -1.81
CA LYS A 509 24.94 -24.80 -2.36
C LYS A 509 24.79 -26.22 -1.83
N GLN A 510 25.85 -27.02 -1.84
CA GLN A 510 25.81 -28.40 -1.32
C GLN A 510 25.29 -28.45 0.13
N ILE A 511 25.79 -27.56 0.99
CA ILE A 511 25.30 -27.43 2.37
C ILE A 511 23.81 -27.04 2.42
N GLN A 512 23.39 -26.10 1.57
CA GLN A 512 22.02 -25.61 1.54
C GLN A 512 21.03 -26.62 0.97
N ASP A 513 21.46 -27.49 0.07
CA ASP A 513 20.62 -28.52 -0.53
C ASP A 513 20.23 -29.53 0.56
N VAL A 514 21.20 -30.02 1.33
CA VAL A 514 20.97 -30.95 2.45
C VAL A 514 20.11 -30.32 3.56
N LEU A 515 20.46 -29.11 4.03
CA LEU A 515 19.64 -28.40 5.01
C LEU A 515 18.25 -28.05 4.46
N GLY A 516 18.15 -27.83 3.15
CA GLY A 516 16.93 -27.61 2.41
C GLY A 516 16.02 -28.83 2.47
N ASP A 517 16.52 -29.99 2.07
CA ASP A 517 15.78 -31.25 2.08
C ASP A 517 15.37 -31.66 3.50
N LEU A 518 16.24 -31.47 4.50
CA LEU A 518 15.91 -31.71 5.91
C LEU A 518 14.75 -30.83 6.37
N ASN A 519 14.82 -29.53 6.08
CA ASN A 519 13.74 -28.60 6.40
C ASN A 519 12.44 -28.93 5.66
N ASP A 520 12.54 -29.30 4.39
CA ASP A 520 11.38 -29.60 3.55
C ASP A 520 10.72 -30.92 4.01
N ALA A 521 11.49 -31.90 4.50
CA ALA A 521 10.97 -33.09 5.18
C ALA A 521 10.22 -32.76 6.48
N ASP A 522 10.81 -31.93 7.34
CA ASP A 522 10.21 -31.55 8.63
C ASP A 522 8.91 -30.75 8.45
N VAL A 523 8.90 -29.80 7.52
CA VAL A 523 7.70 -29.03 7.14
C VAL A 523 6.63 -29.95 6.56
N ALA A 524 7.00 -30.93 5.72
CA ALA A 524 6.06 -31.89 5.16
C ALA A 524 5.38 -32.72 6.26
N CYS A 525 6.13 -33.28 7.22
CA CYS A 525 5.57 -34.01 8.37
C CYS A 525 4.55 -33.16 9.12
N ALA A 526 4.91 -31.92 9.45
CA ALA A 526 4.02 -31.01 10.18
C ALA A 526 2.74 -30.66 9.39
N MET A 527 2.86 -30.42 8.07
CA MET A 527 1.72 -30.11 7.21
C MET A 527 0.77 -31.31 7.06
N VAL A 528 1.28 -32.52 6.87
CA VAL A 528 0.47 -33.74 6.70
C VAL A 528 -0.24 -34.12 8.00
N ARG A 529 0.45 -34.05 9.14
CA ARG A 529 -0.17 -34.27 10.47
C ARG A 529 -1.32 -33.30 10.71
N ARG A 530 -1.08 -32.01 10.44
CA ARG A 530 -2.14 -30.99 10.54
C ARG A 530 -3.30 -31.26 9.59
N ALA A 531 -3.04 -31.75 8.37
CA ALA A 531 -4.11 -32.08 7.43
C ALA A 531 -4.98 -33.24 7.96
N LEU A 532 -4.39 -34.26 8.58
CA LEU A 532 -5.14 -35.32 9.26
C LEU A 532 -6.05 -34.77 10.36
N ASP A 533 -5.56 -33.80 11.14
CA ASP A 533 -6.35 -33.17 12.22
C ASP A 533 -7.48 -32.28 11.66
N ASP A 534 -7.22 -31.56 10.57
CA ASP A 534 -8.14 -30.55 9.99
C ASP A 534 -9.21 -31.17 9.07
N GLU A 535 -8.98 -32.35 8.46
CA GLU A 535 -9.86 -32.95 7.44
C GLU A 535 -10.27 -34.40 7.80
N PRO A 536 -11.51 -34.62 8.30
CA PRO A 536 -11.99 -35.94 8.70
C PRO A 536 -11.94 -37.00 7.59
N ALA A 537 -12.09 -36.60 6.32
CA ALA A 537 -12.01 -37.53 5.19
C ALA A 537 -10.62 -38.20 5.06
N LEU A 538 -9.55 -37.55 5.52
CA LEU A 538 -8.20 -38.12 5.51
C LEU A 538 -8.00 -39.20 6.57
N GLN A 539 -8.80 -39.21 7.65
CA GLN A 539 -8.70 -40.22 8.72
C GLN A 539 -9.01 -41.63 8.23
N SER A 540 -9.89 -41.77 7.23
CA SER A 540 -10.18 -43.04 6.56
C SER A 540 -8.96 -43.67 5.86
N HIS A 541 -7.93 -42.86 5.59
CA HIS A 541 -6.68 -43.27 4.94
C HIS A 541 -5.46 -43.08 5.86
N TYR A 542 -5.68 -43.07 7.19
CA TYR A 542 -4.65 -42.77 8.18
C TYR A 542 -3.37 -43.60 8.00
N TRP A 543 -3.49 -44.91 7.75
CA TRP A 543 -2.33 -45.80 7.66
C TRP A 543 -1.42 -45.47 6.47
N ASP A 544 -1.98 -45.20 5.30
CA ASP A 544 -1.22 -44.83 4.09
C ASP A 544 -0.56 -43.46 4.27
N ILE A 545 -1.29 -42.50 4.85
CA ILE A 545 -0.78 -41.15 5.13
C ILE A 545 0.32 -41.19 6.20
N ASN A 546 0.15 -42.03 7.24
CA ASN A 546 1.14 -42.20 8.29
C ASN A 546 2.40 -42.93 7.79
N ALA A 547 2.26 -43.83 6.82
CA ALA A 547 3.41 -44.42 6.14
C ALA A 547 4.23 -43.34 5.40
N TYR A 548 3.56 -42.40 4.72
CA TYR A 548 4.26 -41.25 4.13
C TYR A 548 4.93 -40.35 5.17
N ILE A 549 4.26 -40.05 6.30
CA ILE A 549 4.87 -39.30 7.41
C ILE A 549 6.14 -40.02 7.91
N THR A 550 6.04 -41.33 8.14
CA THR A 550 7.16 -42.15 8.64
C THR A 550 8.34 -42.11 7.67
N LEU A 551 8.09 -42.23 6.35
CA LEU A 551 9.12 -42.08 5.34
C LEU A 551 9.84 -40.72 5.43
N ARG A 552 9.07 -39.63 5.52
CA ARG A 552 9.63 -38.28 5.62
C ARG A 552 10.43 -38.09 6.92
N GLU A 553 10.00 -38.71 8.02
CA GLU A 553 10.73 -38.71 9.28
C GLU A 553 12.05 -39.49 9.19
N THR A 554 12.05 -40.65 8.53
CA THR A 554 13.28 -41.43 8.26
C THR A 554 14.26 -40.64 7.40
N GLU A 555 13.79 -39.98 6.34
CA GLU A 555 14.62 -39.10 5.50
C GLU A 555 15.20 -37.95 6.32
N ARG A 556 14.35 -37.25 7.10
CA ARG A 556 14.77 -36.15 7.97
C ARG A 556 15.85 -36.59 8.96
N ASN A 557 15.65 -37.72 9.64
CA ASN A 557 16.58 -38.24 10.63
C ASN A 557 17.91 -38.67 9.99
N THR A 558 17.85 -39.28 8.80
CA THR A 558 19.05 -39.66 8.03
C THR A 558 19.85 -38.43 7.61
N LEU A 559 19.18 -37.40 7.08
CA LEU A 559 19.82 -36.13 6.70
C LEU A 559 20.40 -35.42 7.92
N GLN A 560 19.70 -35.43 9.05
CA GLN A 560 20.18 -34.84 10.30
C GLN A 560 21.46 -35.54 10.79
N ALA A 561 21.48 -36.87 10.81
CA ALA A 561 22.62 -37.66 11.25
C ALA A 561 23.83 -37.52 10.31
N GLY A 562 23.59 -37.42 8.99
CA GLY A 562 24.66 -37.27 7.99
C GLY A 562 25.20 -35.84 7.84
N PHE A 563 24.45 -34.83 8.28
CA PHE A 563 24.78 -33.42 8.04
C PHE A 563 26.16 -32.98 8.61
N PRO A 564 26.59 -33.41 9.81
CA PRO A 564 27.92 -33.05 10.32
C PRO A 564 29.07 -33.47 9.39
N ALA A 565 29.00 -34.65 8.79
CA ALA A 565 30.02 -35.14 7.86
C ALA A 565 30.07 -34.30 6.58
N ILE A 566 28.91 -33.99 6.00
CA ILE A 566 28.79 -33.15 4.80
C ILE A 566 29.32 -31.73 5.07
N CYS A 567 29.03 -31.19 6.27
CA CYS A 567 29.55 -29.90 6.68
C CYS A 567 31.08 -29.92 6.84
N ALA A 568 31.65 -31.01 7.37
CA ALA A 568 33.09 -31.20 7.50
C ALA A 568 33.77 -31.28 6.12
N GLU A 569 33.16 -31.96 5.17
CA GLU A 569 33.70 -32.17 3.82
C GLU A 569 33.68 -30.90 2.95
N HIS A 570 32.58 -30.14 2.98
CA HIS A 570 32.40 -29.03 2.03
C HIS A 570 32.63 -27.63 2.60
N PHE A 571 32.48 -27.42 3.91
CA PHE A 571 32.51 -26.09 4.52
C PHE A 571 33.60 -25.92 5.58
N ALA A 572 33.75 -26.89 6.48
CA ALA A 572 34.73 -26.82 7.56
C ALA A 572 36.14 -27.30 7.13
N THR A 573 36.53 -27.04 5.88
CA THR A 573 37.84 -27.39 5.34
C THR A 573 38.77 -26.18 5.27
N PRO A 574 40.09 -26.37 5.42
CA PRO A 574 41.07 -25.31 5.12
C PRO A 574 40.93 -24.78 3.69
N GLY A 575 40.60 -25.66 2.74
CA GLY A 575 40.38 -25.31 1.33
C GLY A 575 39.25 -24.29 1.13
N PHE A 576 38.09 -24.49 1.78
CA PHE A 576 36.99 -23.53 1.71
C PHE A 576 37.42 -22.16 2.27
N GLN A 577 38.15 -22.13 3.37
CA GLN A 577 38.63 -20.89 3.98
C GLN A 577 39.59 -20.14 3.08
N GLN A 578 40.55 -20.86 2.48
CA GLN A 578 41.52 -20.28 1.54
C GLN A 578 40.83 -19.75 0.28
N GLN A 579 39.86 -20.49 -0.27
CA GLN A 579 39.08 -20.06 -1.43
C GLN A 579 38.27 -18.80 -1.12
N LEU A 580 37.59 -18.75 0.04
CA LEU A 580 36.84 -17.57 0.44
C LEU A 580 37.75 -16.37 0.68
N ALA A 581 38.89 -16.57 1.35
CA ALA A 581 39.87 -15.50 1.57
C ALA A 581 40.44 -14.98 0.24
N SER A 582 40.78 -15.88 -0.69
CA SER A 582 41.29 -15.52 -2.02
C SER A 582 40.23 -14.77 -2.83
N ALA A 583 38.98 -15.23 -2.82
CA ALA A 583 37.87 -14.55 -3.49
C ALA A 583 37.64 -13.14 -2.94
N VAL A 584 37.77 -12.93 -1.63
CA VAL A 584 37.57 -11.63 -0.98
C VAL A 584 38.80 -10.71 -1.13
N ALA A 585 40.00 -11.28 -1.26
CA ALA A 585 41.25 -10.53 -1.38
C ALA A 585 41.62 -10.16 -2.82
N ALA A 586 41.09 -10.87 -3.82
CA ALA A 586 41.34 -10.59 -5.24
C ALA A 586 40.86 -9.17 -5.58
N ARG A 587 41.84 -8.30 -5.82
CA ARG A 587 41.64 -6.92 -6.28
C ARG A 587 41.73 -6.86 -7.80
#